data_AF-A0A2S9F506-F1
#
_entry.id   AF-A0A2S9F506-F1
#
_cell.length_a   1.000
_cell.length_b   1.000
_cell.length_c   1.000
_cell.angle_alpha   90.00
_cell.angle_beta   90.00
_cell.angle_gamma   90.00
#
_symmetry.space_group_name_H-M   'P 1'
#
loop_
_entity.id
_entity.type
_entity.pdbx_description
1 polymer ?
#
loop_
_entity_poly.entity_id
_entity_poly.type
_entity_poly.pdbx_seq_one_letter_code
_entity_poly.pdbx_strand_id
1 'polypeptide(L)'
;MTLPLLGPMSLSGFEHPWFFLFFIAVLGLIALYIVMQVARQKRVLRFANMELLECVAPKRPSRWRHLPAILLILSLVSFTVAMAGPTNDVRIPRNRAVVMLVLDVSQSMRATDVSPSRLVAAQEAAKQFADQLTPGINLGLIAYAGTATVLVSPTTNRESTKTAIDKLQLADRTATGEGIFTALQAVATVGAVIGGGDEPPPARIVLMSDGKETVPSNPDNPKGSN
;
A
#
# COMPACT_ATOMS: atom_id res chain seq x y z
N MET A 1 -24.54 -7.12 -5.51
CA MET A 1 -25.67 -6.46 -6.21
C MET A 1 -25.32 -4.99 -6.37
N THR A 2 -25.25 -4.48 -7.59
CA THR A 2 -24.84 -3.10 -7.88
C THR A 2 -26.05 -2.17 -7.79
N LEU A 3 -26.05 -1.24 -6.84
CA LEU A 3 -27.04 -0.16 -6.79
C LEU A 3 -26.48 1.07 -7.52
N PRO A 4 -27.25 1.71 -8.42
CA PRO A 4 -26.76 2.72 -9.36
C PRO A 4 -26.24 4.01 -8.71
N LEU A 5 -26.45 4.22 -7.41
CA LEU A 5 -26.00 5.40 -6.68
C LEU A 5 -24.85 5.12 -5.69
N LEU A 6 -24.56 3.86 -5.36
CA LEU A 6 -23.72 3.47 -4.21
C LEU A 6 -22.57 2.50 -4.56
N GLY A 7 -22.35 2.21 -5.85
CA GLY A 7 -21.28 1.32 -6.28
C GLY A 7 -21.47 -0.14 -5.82
N PRO A 8 -20.45 -1.01 -6.02
CA PRO A 8 -20.51 -2.40 -5.60
C PRO A 8 -20.37 -2.50 -4.08
N MET A 9 -21.47 -2.49 -3.34
CA MET A 9 -21.46 -2.82 -1.92
C MET A 9 -21.23 -4.32 -1.75
N SER A 10 -19.96 -4.70 -1.50
CA SER A 10 -19.60 -6.02 -0.97
C SER A 10 -19.69 -5.97 0.56
N LEU A 11 -20.16 -7.05 1.20
CA LEU A 11 -20.16 -7.15 2.68
C LEU A 11 -18.75 -7.09 3.30
N SER A 12 -17.71 -7.09 2.45
CA SER A 12 -16.29 -6.98 2.79
C SER A 12 -15.71 -5.57 2.74
N GLY A 13 -16.48 -4.54 2.36
CA GLY A 13 -16.03 -3.13 2.24
C GLY A 13 -16.38 -2.22 3.43
N PHE A 14 -16.46 -2.79 4.64
CA PHE A 14 -16.78 -2.06 5.86
C PHE A 14 -15.70 -2.34 6.91
N GLU A 15 -15.10 -1.30 7.48
CA GLU A 15 -14.06 -1.46 8.53
C GLU A 15 -14.60 -2.18 9.77
N HIS A 16 -15.89 -2.00 10.07
CA HIS A 16 -16.49 -2.46 11.31
C HIS A 16 -17.85 -3.14 11.07
N PRO A 17 -17.87 -4.37 10.53
CA PRO A 17 -19.10 -5.09 10.15
C PRO A 17 -20.02 -5.42 11.35
N TRP A 18 -19.49 -5.35 12.57
CA TRP A 18 -20.23 -5.58 13.81
C TRP A 18 -21.27 -4.49 14.11
N PHE A 19 -21.16 -3.29 13.51
CA PHE A 19 -22.18 -2.25 13.64
C PHE A 19 -23.52 -2.60 12.98
N PHE A 20 -23.60 -3.63 12.13
CA PHE A 20 -24.89 -4.14 11.66
C PHE A 20 -25.78 -4.67 12.80
N LEU A 21 -25.23 -5.02 13.96
CA LEU A 21 -26.00 -5.35 15.15
C LEU A 21 -26.87 -4.18 15.63
N PHE A 22 -26.48 -2.94 15.35
CA PHE A 22 -27.29 -1.76 15.68
C PHE A 22 -28.62 -1.75 14.89
N PHE A 23 -28.68 -2.41 13.74
CA PHE A 23 -29.91 -2.58 12.97
C PHE A 23 -30.96 -3.41 13.73
N ILE A 24 -30.53 -4.35 14.58
CA ILE A 24 -31.40 -5.12 15.47
C ILE A 24 -32.00 -4.21 16.55
N ALA A 25 -31.22 -3.27 17.09
CA ALA A 25 -31.71 -2.29 18.05
C ALA A 25 -32.74 -1.33 17.42
N VAL A 26 -32.51 -0.90 16.16
CA VAL A 26 -33.47 -0.11 15.37
C VAL A 26 -34.78 -0.88 15.18
N LEU A 27 -34.71 -2.14 14.76
CA LEU A 27 -35.88 -3.01 14.59
C LEU A 27 -36.65 -3.21 15.91
N GLY A 28 -35.93 -3.36 17.02
CA GLY A 28 -36.53 -3.45 18.36
C GLY A 28 -37.31 -2.19 18.74
N LEU A 29 -36.79 -1.01 18.42
CA LEU A 29 -37.46 0.28 18.64
C LEU A 29 -38.73 0.43 17.80
N ILE A 30 -38.69 -0.02 16.53
CA ILE A 30 -39.85 -0.05 15.64
C ILE A 30 -40.92 -0.99 16.21
N ALA A 31 -40.53 -2.20 16.61
CA ALA A 31 -41.44 -3.18 17.20
C ALA A 31 -42.08 -2.64 18.50
N LEU A 32 -41.28 -2.01 19.37
CA LEU A 32 -41.76 -1.38 20.60
C LEU A 32 -42.78 -0.27 20.31
N TYR A 33 -42.51 0.58 19.31
CA TYR A 33 -43.43 1.63 18.89
C TYR A 33 -44.77 1.05 18.41
N ILE A 34 -44.74 0.02 17.57
CA ILE A 34 -45.94 -0.68 17.08
C ILE A 34 -46.70 -1.32 18.25
N VAL A 35 -46.02 -2.02 19.15
CA VAL A 35 -46.64 -2.66 20.33
C VAL A 35 -47.27 -1.61 21.24
N MET A 36 -46.59 -0.49 21.51
CA MET A 36 -47.15 0.61 22.29
C MET A 36 -48.37 1.23 21.60
N GLN A 37 -48.35 1.37 20.28
CA GLN A 37 -49.46 1.94 19.51
C GLN A 37 -50.69 1.01 19.51
N VAL A 38 -50.49 -0.29 19.30
CA VAL A 38 -51.55 -1.31 19.37
C VAL A 38 -52.08 -1.43 20.80
N ALA A 39 -51.21 -1.42 21.81
CA ALA A 39 -51.60 -1.45 23.22
C ALA A 39 -52.35 -0.17 23.64
N ARG A 40 -52.03 0.99 23.05
CA ARG A 40 -52.75 2.25 23.27
C ARG A 40 -54.14 2.22 22.63
N GLN A 41 -54.27 1.69 21.41
CA GLN A 41 -55.59 1.46 20.79
C GLN A 41 -56.44 0.50 21.63
N LYS A 42 -55.86 -0.64 22.07
CA LYS A 42 -56.57 -1.60 22.93
C LYS A 42 -56.95 -1.02 24.29
N ARG A 43 -56.14 -0.14 24.89
CA ARG A 43 -56.46 0.55 26.16
C ARG A 43 -57.56 1.60 26.00
N VAL A 44 -57.56 2.35 24.90
CA VAL A 44 -58.65 3.30 24.56
C VAL A 44 -59.97 2.56 24.35
N LEU A 45 -59.94 1.34 23.81
CA LEU A 45 -61.13 0.49 23.64
C LEU A 45 -61.60 -0.18 24.95
N ARG A 46 -60.76 -0.25 25.99
CA ARG A 46 -61.06 -0.94 27.26
C ARG A 46 -61.64 -0.02 28.34
N PHE A 47 -61.46 1.29 28.21
CA PHE A 47 -62.00 2.31 29.12
C PHE A 47 -63.14 3.08 28.44
N ALA A 48 -64.35 2.58 28.64
CA ALA A 48 -65.61 3.29 28.89
C ALA A 48 -66.10 4.43 27.97
N ASN A 49 -67.37 4.27 27.54
CA ASN A 49 -68.30 5.22 26.89
C ASN A 49 -68.09 5.52 25.40
N MET A 50 -68.75 4.72 24.55
CA MET A 50 -68.92 4.96 23.11
C MET A 50 -69.54 6.34 22.79
N GLU A 51 -70.24 6.99 23.72
CA GLU A 51 -70.85 8.32 23.52
C GLU A 51 -69.87 9.50 23.70
N LEU A 52 -68.83 9.39 24.54
CA LEU A 52 -67.82 10.45 24.70
C LEU A 52 -66.63 10.29 23.73
N LEU A 53 -66.49 9.10 23.15
CA LEU A 53 -65.43 8.81 22.20
C LEU A 53 -65.66 9.55 20.87
N GLU A 54 -66.90 9.77 20.44
CA GLU A 54 -67.21 10.56 19.23
C GLU A 54 -67.00 12.07 19.40
N CYS A 55 -67.07 12.59 20.63
CA CYS A 55 -66.96 14.03 20.90
C CYS A 55 -65.50 14.49 21.08
N VAL A 56 -64.59 13.57 21.40
CA VAL A 56 -63.16 13.86 21.70
C VAL A 56 -62.21 13.18 20.71
N ALA A 57 -62.63 12.14 19.98
CA ALA A 57 -61.77 11.51 18.98
C ALA A 57 -61.69 12.37 17.70
N PRO A 58 -60.49 12.85 17.30
CA PRO A 58 -60.35 13.51 16.02
C PRO A 58 -60.69 12.53 14.89
N LYS A 59 -61.65 12.90 14.03
CA LYS A 59 -62.21 12.10 12.92
C LYS A 59 -61.18 11.63 11.88
N ARG A 60 -59.91 12.04 11.98
CA ARG A 60 -58.81 11.61 11.11
C ARG A 60 -57.52 11.55 11.94
N PRO A 61 -56.97 10.37 12.26
CA PRO A 61 -55.61 10.31 12.76
C PRO A 61 -54.71 10.87 11.65
N SER A 62 -54.15 12.05 11.89
CA SER A 62 -53.32 12.74 10.90
C SER A 62 -52.18 11.82 10.49
N ARG A 63 -52.05 11.53 9.19
CA ARG A 63 -50.95 10.72 8.62
C ARG A 63 -49.57 11.28 9.00
N TRP A 64 -49.52 12.57 9.35
CA TRP A 64 -48.34 13.30 9.81
C TRP A 64 -47.90 12.92 11.23
N ARG A 65 -48.72 12.20 12.00
CA ARG A 65 -48.36 11.70 13.34
C ARG A 65 -47.21 10.69 13.30
N HIS A 66 -47.02 10.01 12.17
CA HIS A 66 -45.92 9.06 11.97
C HIS A 66 -44.67 9.72 11.37
N LEU A 67 -44.76 10.98 10.92
CA LEU A 67 -43.64 11.69 10.31
C LEU A 67 -42.42 11.80 11.24
N PRO A 68 -42.56 12.12 12.55
CA PRO A 68 -41.42 12.13 13.46
C PRO A 68 -40.80 10.74 13.66
N ALA A 69 -41.63 9.69 13.69
CA ALA A 69 -41.16 8.31 13.85
C ALA A 69 -40.41 7.83 12.61
N ILE A 70 -40.92 8.14 11.41
CA ILE A 70 -40.26 7.82 10.14
C ILE A 70 -38.93 8.57 10.02
N LEU A 71 -38.89 9.86 10.38
CA LEU A 71 -37.66 10.64 10.38
C LEU A 71 -36.62 10.10 11.37
N LEU A 72 -37.05 9.65 12.55
CA LEU A 72 -36.16 9.03 13.54
C LEU A 72 -35.61 7.68 13.08
N ILE A 73 -36.43 6.87 12.40
CA ILE A 73 -35.96 5.60 11.82
C ILE A 73 -34.96 5.89 10.69
N LEU A 74 -35.28 6.84 9.82
CA LEU A 74 -34.41 7.22 8.71
C LEU A 74 -33.07 7.78 9.21
N SER A 75 -33.09 8.58 10.28
CA SER A 75 -31.86 9.11 10.90
C SER A 75 -31.03 7.99 11.54
N LEU A 76 -31.65 7.03 12.24
CA LEU A 76 -30.93 5.89 12.81
C LEU A 76 -30.32 4.99 11.73
N VAL A 77 -31.05 4.74 10.64
CA VAL A 77 -30.53 3.95 9.50
C VAL A 77 -29.35 4.66 8.87
N SER A 78 -29.48 5.97 8.57
CA SER A 78 -28.38 6.77 8.01
C SER A 78 -27.18 6.83 8.94
N PHE A 79 -27.40 7.01 10.25
CA PHE A 79 -26.35 7.00 11.26
C PHE A 79 -25.62 5.66 11.34
N THR A 80 -26.35 4.54 11.28
CA THR A 80 -25.76 3.20 11.30
C THR A 80 -24.89 2.96 10.06
N VAL A 81 -25.34 3.41 8.89
CA VAL A 81 -24.55 3.33 7.65
C VAL A 81 -23.30 4.21 7.72
N ALA A 82 -23.41 5.42 8.24
CA ALA A 82 -22.26 6.30 8.45
C ALA A 82 -21.25 5.70 9.43
N MET A 83 -21.72 5.08 10.52
CA MET A 83 -20.89 4.44 11.53
C MET A 83 -20.24 3.15 11.03
N ALA A 84 -20.89 2.43 10.11
CA ALA A 84 -20.30 1.27 9.44
C ALA A 84 -19.08 1.63 8.58
N GLY A 85 -18.91 2.92 8.24
CA GLY A 85 -17.74 3.42 7.53
C GLY A 85 -17.58 2.75 6.16
N PRO A 86 -18.42 3.07 5.17
CA PRO A 86 -18.26 2.52 3.83
C PRO A 86 -16.90 2.95 3.29
N THR A 87 -15.98 2.00 3.19
CA THR A 87 -14.66 2.27 2.64
C THR A 87 -14.68 1.93 1.15
N ASN A 88 -14.11 2.84 0.37
CA ASN A 88 -13.73 2.52 -1.00
C ASN A 88 -12.26 2.14 -0.96
N ASP A 89 -11.98 0.84 -0.89
CA ASP A 89 -10.64 0.30 -1.06
C ASP A 89 -10.17 0.53 -2.48
N VAL A 90 -9.57 1.70 -2.72
CA VAL A 90 -8.86 1.97 -3.97
C VAL A 90 -7.51 1.29 -3.87
N ARG A 91 -7.43 0.09 -4.45
CA ARG A 91 -6.16 -0.62 -4.62
C ARG A 91 -5.33 0.13 -5.66
N ILE A 92 -4.51 1.08 -5.23
CA ILE A 92 -3.56 1.77 -6.09
C ILE A 92 -2.45 0.77 -6.44
N PRO A 93 -2.24 0.41 -7.72
CA PRO A 93 -1.14 -0.45 -8.11
C PRO A 93 0.18 0.27 -7.81
N ARG A 94 0.83 -0.04 -6.69
CA ARG A 94 2.22 0.39 -6.47
C ARG A 94 3.12 -0.48 -7.32
N ASN A 95 3.92 0.14 -8.16
CA ASN A 95 4.97 -0.55 -8.87
C ASN A 95 6.05 -0.96 -7.85
N ARG A 96 6.04 -2.22 -7.45
CA ARG A 96 6.96 -2.78 -6.45
C ARG A 96 8.28 -3.26 -7.08
N ALA A 97 8.48 -3.05 -8.38
CA ALA A 97 9.70 -3.49 -9.05
C ALA A 97 10.93 -2.75 -8.48
N VAL A 98 11.96 -3.52 -8.14
CA VAL A 98 13.23 -3.02 -7.62
C VAL A 98 14.34 -3.41 -8.58
N VAL A 99 15.16 -2.45 -8.97
CA VAL A 99 16.39 -2.68 -9.72
C VAL A 99 17.56 -2.18 -8.90
N MET A 100 18.50 -3.07 -8.61
CA MET A 100 19.77 -2.72 -7.97
C MET A 100 20.86 -2.66 -9.01
N LEU A 101 21.46 -1.49 -9.16
CA LEU A 101 22.65 -1.31 -9.97
C LEU A 101 23.89 -1.48 -9.09
N VAL A 102 24.75 -2.42 -9.47
CA VAL A 102 25.96 -2.77 -8.72
C VAL A 102 27.15 -2.44 -9.61
N LEU A 103 27.87 -1.35 -9.29
CA LEU A 103 29.06 -0.93 -10.04
C LEU A 103 30.34 -1.33 -9.34
N ASP A 104 31.25 -1.90 -10.12
CA ASP A 104 32.63 -2.12 -9.75
C ASP A 104 33.39 -0.78 -9.76
N VAL A 105 34.03 -0.44 -8.65
CA VAL A 105 34.88 0.74 -8.49
C VAL A 105 36.31 0.37 -8.09
N SER A 106 36.72 -0.87 -8.37
CA SER A 106 38.08 -1.33 -8.09
C SER A 106 39.12 -0.67 -9.00
N GLN A 107 40.40 -0.79 -8.62
CA GLN A 107 41.52 -0.20 -9.37
C GLN A 107 41.61 -0.67 -10.84
N SER A 108 41.10 -1.86 -11.19
CA SER A 108 41.09 -2.34 -12.57
C SER A 108 40.15 -1.52 -13.47
N MET A 109 39.13 -0.88 -12.89
CA MET A 109 38.23 0.04 -13.59
C MET A 109 38.88 1.38 -13.97
N ARG A 110 40.12 1.64 -13.52
CA ARG A 110 40.92 2.78 -13.99
C ARG A 110 41.49 2.57 -15.40
N ALA A 111 41.45 1.35 -15.93
CA ALA A 111 41.97 1.07 -17.27
C ALA A 111 41.28 1.95 -18.34
N THR A 112 42.06 2.36 -19.34
CA THR A 112 41.65 3.26 -20.45
C THR A 112 41.52 2.52 -21.78
N ASP A 113 41.34 1.19 -21.74
CA ASP A 113 41.04 0.37 -22.92
C ASP A 113 39.65 0.70 -23.49
N VAL A 114 38.76 1.24 -22.67
CA VAL A 114 37.57 1.97 -23.07
C VAL A 114 37.78 3.44 -22.77
N SER A 115 37.59 4.30 -23.78
CA SER A 115 37.71 5.75 -23.60
C SER A 115 36.52 6.28 -22.79
N PRO A 116 36.74 7.21 -21.83
CA PRO A 116 38.02 7.71 -21.32
C PRO A 116 38.64 6.81 -20.23
N SER A 117 37.82 6.08 -19.46
CA SER A 117 38.23 4.95 -18.62
C SER A 117 37.04 4.00 -18.44
N ARG A 118 37.28 2.74 -18.06
CA ARG A 118 36.21 1.76 -17.79
C ARG A 118 35.21 2.28 -16.77
N LEU A 119 35.68 2.92 -15.69
CA LEU A 119 34.82 3.51 -14.66
C LEU A 119 33.91 4.60 -15.25
N VAL A 120 34.47 5.52 -16.03
CA VAL A 120 33.69 6.61 -16.62
C VAL A 120 32.69 6.06 -17.65
N ALA A 121 33.09 5.08 -18.46
CA ALA A 121 32.18 4.42 -19.38
C ALA A 121 31.04 3.70 -18.65
N ALA A 122 31.33 3.05 -17.51
CA ALA A 122 30.34 2.43 -16.66
C ALA A 122 29.40 3.47 -16.00
N GLN A 123 29.91 4.62 -15.57
CA GLN A 123 29.10 5.73 -15.07
C GLN A 123 28.14 6.26 -16.15
N GLU A 124 28.61 6.43 -17.37
CA GLU A 124 27.76 6.87 -18.49
C GLU A 124 26.69 5.84 -18.84
N ALA A 125 27.06 4.55 -18.93
CA ALA A 125 26.11 3.46 -19.15
C ALA A 125 25.08 3.35 -18.02
N ALA A 126 25.50 3.52 -16.77
CA ALA A 126 24.63 3.54 -15.60
C ALA A 126 23.62 4.70 -15.64
N LYS A 127 24.06 5.90 -16.05
CA LYS A 127 23.18 7.07 -16.23
C LYS A 127 22.17 6.84 -17.35
N GLN A 128 22.63 6.34 -18.50
CA GLN A 128 21.75 5.98 -19.61
C GLN A 128 20.72 4.91 -19.20
N PHE A 129 21.15 3.90 -18.44
CA PHE A 129 20.25 2.87 -17.90
C PHE A 129 19.19 3.47 -16.97
N ALA A 130 19.60 4.39 -16.08
CA ALA A 130 18.67 5.10 -15.20
C ALA A 130 17.65 5.93 -15.98
N ASP A 131 18.05 6.55 -17.09
CA ASP A 131 17.17 7.35 -17.95
C ASP A 131 16.20 6.48 -18.77
N GLN A 132 16.64 5.32 -19.25
CA GLN A 132 15.81 4.38 -20.03
C GLN A 132 14.84 3.55 -19.19
N LEU A 133 15.05 3.47 -17.87
CA LEU A 133 14.18 2.70 -16.98
C LEU A 133 12.73 3.20 -17.07
N THR A 134 11.74 2.34 -16.80
CA THR A 134 10.33 2.77 -16.77
C THR A 134 10.06 3.68 -15.57
N PRO A 135 9.29 4.78 -15.71
CA PRO A 135 8.87 5.59 -14.58
C PRO A 135 8.15 4.74 -13.51
N GLY A 136 8.48 4.97 -12.23
CA GLY A 136 7.88 4.25 -11.10
C GLY A 136 8.59 2.98 -10.64
N ILE A 137 9.65 2.52 -11.33
CA ILE A 137 10.53 1.46 -10.82
C ILE A 137 11.49 2.06 -9.78
N ASN A 138 11.71 1.35 -8.68
CA ASN A 138 12.68 1.76 -7.66
C ASN A 138 14.09 1.35 -8.11
N LEU A 139 14.97 2.33 -8.29
CA LEU A 139 16.37 2.12 -8.65
C LEU A 139 17.25 2.37 -7.43
N GLY A 140 18.12 1.41 -7.12
CA GLY A 140 19.15 1.54 -6.09
C GLY A 140 20.55 1.45 -6.69
N LEU A 141 21.53 1.97 -5.95
CA LEU A 141 22.93 2.00 -6.35
C LEU A 141 23.81 1.40 -5.26
N ILE A 142 24.65 0.45 -5.67
CA ILE A 142 25.71 -0.13 -4.86
C ILE A 142 27.02 0.08 -5.60
N ALA A 143 28.02 0.54 -4.87
CA ALA A 143 29.40 0.49 -5.32
C ALA A 143 30.12 -0.61 -4.57
N TYR A 144 30.93 -1.39 -5.27
CA TYR A 144 31.76 -2.39 -4.64
C TYR A 144 33.19 -2.34 -5.19
N ALA A 145 34.12 -2.54 -4.28
CA ALA A 145 35.55 -2.76 -4.52
C ALA A 145 35.95 -3.82 -3.49
N GLY A 146 36.84 -3.53 -2.54
CA GLY A 146 37.16 -4.46 -1.45
C GLY A 146 36.03 -4.72 -0.45
N THR A 147 35.05 -3.82 -0.40
CA THR A 147 33.80 -3.95 0.35
C THR A 147 32.65 -3.39 -0.48
N ALA A 148 31.42 -3.81 -0.20
CA ALA A 148 30.24 -3.34 -0.92
C ALA A 148 29.38 -2.39 -0.07
N THR A 149 29.07 -1.21 -0.63
CA THR A 149 28.33 -0.17 0.07
C THR A 149 27.12 0.28 -0.73
N VAL A 150 25.96 0.35 -0.05
CA VAL A 150 24.74 0.94 -0.62
C VAL A 150 24.89 2.46 -0.61
N LEU A 151 25.00 3.06 -1.79
CA LEU A 151 25.11 4.51 -1.94
C LEU A 151 23.74 5.17 -2.04
N VAL A 152 22.79 4.50 -2.71
CA VAL A 152 21.43 4.98 -2.85
C VAL A 152 20.49 3.81 -2.58
N SER A 153 19.65 3.96 -1.56
CA SER A 153 18.56 3.02 -1.30
C SER A 153 17.53 3.09 -2.45
N PRO A 154 16.91 1.97 -2.83
CA PRO A 154 15.92 1.92 -3.91
C PRO A 154 14.88 3.02 -3.84
N THR A 155 14.89 3.89 -4.84
CA THR A 155 14.01 5.05 -4.91
C THR A 155 13.54 5.28 -6.33
N THR A 156 12.39 5.93 -6.50
CA THR A 156 11.92 6.39 -7.80
C THR A 156 12.64 7.66 -8.27
N ASN A 157 13.40 8.32 -7.40
CA ASN A 157 14.16 9.52 -7.72
C ASN A 157 15.47 9.19 -8.46
N ARG A 158 15.45 9.34 -9.77
CA ARG A 158 16.61 9.08 -10.65
C ARG A 158 17.75 10.06 -10.45
N GLU A 159 17.45 11.32 -10.13
CA GLU A 159 18.48 12.35 -9.94
C GLU A 159 19.40 12.02 -8.77
N SER A 160 18.85 11.43 -7.71
CA SER A 160 19.66 10.96 -6.57
C SER A 160 20.65 9.87 -6.97
N THR A 161 20.22 8.94 -7.82
CA THR A 161 21.08 7.87 -8.34
C THR A 161 22.15 8.42 -9.29
N LYS A 162 21.78 9.31 -10.22
CA LYS A 162 22.71 9.95 -11.15
C LYS A 162 23.78 10.78 -10.43
N THR A 163 23.37 11.56 -9.43
CA THR A 163 24.31 12.33 -8.59
C THR A 163 25.27 11.42 -7.83
N ALA A 164 24.79 10.26 -7.35
CA ALA A 164 25.64 9.31 -6.66
C ALA A 164 26.62 8.59 -7.61
N ILE A 165 26.19 8.29 -8.85
CA ILE A 165 27.06 7.75 -9.91
C ILE A 165 28.21 8.71 -10.22
N ASP A 166 27.94 10.00 -10.34
CA ASP A 166 28.97 11.02 -10.62
C ASP A 166 29.99 11.18 -9.48
N LYS A 167 29.62 10.78 -8.26
CA LYS A 167 30.50 10.82 -7.08
C LYS A 167 31.28 9.52 -6.85
N LEU A 168 31.14 8.52 -7.70
CA LEU A 168 31.89 7.28 -7.57
C LEU A 168 33.39 7.56 -7.71
N GLN A 169 34.15 7.07 -6.74
CA GLN A 169 35.61 7.14 -6.72
C GLN A 169 36.18 5.74 -6.70
N LEU A 170 37.38 5.59 -7.28
CA LEU A 170 38.11 4.34 -7.23
C LEU A 170 38.47 4.00 -5.79
N ALA A 171 38.31 2.73 -5.43
CA ALA A 171 38.68 2.20 -4.14
C ALA A 171 39.66 1.03 -4.29
N ASP A 172 40.47 0.83 -3.26
CA ASP A 172 41.48 -0.23 -3.24
C ASP A 172 40.85 -1.59 -2.92
N ARG A 173 41.37 -2.64 -3.60
CA ARG A 173 40.95 -4.06 -3.57
C ARG A 173 39.63 -4.34 -4.31
N THR A 174 39.42 -5.59 -4.75
CA THR A 174 38.17 -6.07 -5.36
C THR A 174 37.71 -7.32 -4.63
N ALA A 175 36.51 -7.31 -4.06
CA ALA A 175 35.82 -8.43 -3.45
C ALA A 175 34.43 -8.52 -4.10
N THR A 176 34.35 -9.13 -5.29
CA THR A 176 33.11 -9.15 -6.08
C THR A 176 31.99 -9.94 -5.41
N GLY A 177 32.35 -10.95 -4.60
CA GLY A 177 31.40 -11.73 -3.82
C GLY A 177 30.57 -10.85 -2.88
N GLU A 178 31.18 -9.86 -2.24
CA GLU A 178 30.52 -8.98 -1.27
C GLU A 178 29.49 -8.04 -1.95
N GLY A 179 29.75 -7.61 -3.19
CA GLY A 179 28.84 -6.79 -4.00
C GLY A 179 27.46 -7.40 -4.19
N ILE A 180 27.43 -8.69 -4.53
CA ILE A 180 26.18 -9.42 -4.79
C ILE A 180 25.43 -9.70 -3.48
N PHE A 181 26.14 -10.07 -2.41
CA PHE A 181 25.51 -10.30 -1.09
C PHE A 181 24.89 -9.01 -0.55
N THR A 182 25.59 -7.88 -0.64
CA THR A 182 25.05 -6.57 -0.24
C THR A 182 23.85 -6.17 -1.10
N ALA A 183 23.86 -6.49 -2.40
CA ALA A 183 22.71 -6.28 -3.27
C ALA A 183 21.49 -7.11 -2.86
N LEU A 184 21.67 -8.39 -2.56
CA LEU A 184 20.59 -9.25 -2.05
C LEU A 184 20.04 -8.74 -0.71
N GLN A 185 20.91 -8.31 0.20
CA GLN A 185 20.49 -7.77 1.49
C GLN A 185 19.73 -6.44 1.34
N ALA A 186 20.16 -5.57 0.43
CA ALA A 186 19.47 -4.32 0.12
C ALA A 186 18.08 -4.58 -0.49
N VAL A 187 17.97 -5.55 -1.42
CA VAL A 187 16.68 -5.98 -1.97
C VAL A 187 15.77 -6.55 -0.88
N ALA A 188 16.29 -7.41 0.00
CA ALA A 188 15.51 -8.01 1.08
C ALA A 188 15.00 -6.95 2.07
N THR A 189 15.84 -5.99 2.44
CA THR A 189 15.48 -4.86 3.31
C THR A 189 14.38 -4.01 2.69
N VAL A 190 14.50 -3.71 1.39
CA VAL A 190 13.51 -2.93 0.66
C VAL A 190 12.21 -3.71 0.48
N GLY A 191 12.28 -5.02 0.24
CA GLY A 191 11.10 -5.89 0.21
C GLY A 191 10.35 -5.89 1.55
N ALA A 192 11.08 -5.94 2.67
CA ALA A 192 10.51 -5.86 4.01
C ALA A 192 9.87 -4.49 4.31
N VAL A 193 10.46 -3.39 3.85
CA VAL A 193 9.95 -2.02 4.08
C VAL A 193 8.79 -1.67 3.13
N ILE A 194 8.88 -2.05 1.86
CA ILE A 194 7.85 -1.73 0.85
C ILE A 194 6.57 -2.54 1.12
N GLY A 195 6.70 -3.77 1.64
CA GLY A 195 5.60 -4.62 2.06
C GLY A 195 4.52 -4.86 0.98
N GLY A 196 3.44 -5.50 1.39
CA GLY A 196 2.19 -5.52 0.61
C GLY A 196 2.21 -6.43 -0.62
N GLY A 197 1.99 -7.73 -0.38
CA GLY A 197 1.62 -8.73 -1.39
C GLY A 197 2.08 -10.12 -0.96
N ASP A 198 1.27 -11.14 -1.24
CA ASP A 198 1.59 -12.55 -0.94
C ASP A 198 2.82 -13.05 -1.71
N GLU A 199 3.21 -12.33 -2.78
CA GLU A 199 4.37 -12.62 -3.59
C GLU A 199 5.50 -11.60 -3.40
N PRO A 200 6.76 -12.06 -3.38
CA PRO A 200 7.93 -11.20 -3.29
C PRO A 200 7.98 -10.25 -4.50
N PRO A 201 8.37 -8.98 -4.28
CA PRO A 201 8.43 -8.00 -5.36
C PRO A 201 9.45 -8.42 -6.42
N PRO A 202 9.16 -8.19 -7.72
CA PRO A 202 10.11 -8.51 -8.78
C PRO A 202 11.37 -7.66 -8.62
N ALA A 203 12.49 -8.32 -8.36
CA ALA A 203 13.79 -7.69 -8.18
C ALA A 203 14.78 -8.11 -9.27
N ARG A 204 15.58 -7.16 -9.77
CA ARG A 204 16.66 -7.43 -10.73
C ARG A 204 17.95 -6.78 -10.22
N ILE A 205 19.04 -7.52 -10.27
CA ILE A 205 20.38 -7.02 -9.96
C ILE A 205 21.12 -6.88 -11.29
N VAL A 206 21.61 -5.68 -11.59
CA VAL A 206 22.42 -5.38 -12.75
C VAL A 206 23.85 -5.14 -12.27
N LEU A 207 24.72 -6.11 -12.54
CA LEU A 207 26.14 -6.03 -12.19
C LEU A 207 26.93 -5.45 -13.36
N MET A 208 27.65 -4.36 -13.11
CA MET A 208 28.61 -3.75 -14.04
C MET A 208 30.01 -3.96 -13.48
N SER A 209 30.78 -4.85 -14.10
CA SER A 209 32.15 -5.22 -13.69
C SER A 209 33.02 -5.52 -14.90
N ASP A 210 34.33 -5.38 -14.72
CA ASP A 210 35.31 -5.84 -15.70
C ASP A 210 35.71 -7.31 -15.54
N GLY A 211 35.15 -8.00 -14.55
CA GLY A 211 35.31 -9.44 -14.31
C GLY A 211 36.67 -9.85 -13.74
N LYS A 212 37.53 -8.90 -13.31
CA LYS A 212 38.79 -9.22 -12.64
C LYS A 212 38.59 -9.36 -11.13
N GLU A 213 38.64 -10.61 -10.66
CA GLU A 213 38.74 -10.89 -9.23
C GLU A 213 40.19 -10.73 -8.76
N THR A 214 40.44 -9.89 -7.76
CA THR A 214 41.77 -9.74 -7.13
C THR A 214 41.86 -10.35 -5.73
N VAL A 215 40.73 -10.79 -5.17
CA VAL A 215 40.70 -11.51 -3.88
C VAL A 215 40.17 -12.93 -4.12
N PRO A 216 41.03 -13.95 -4.01
CA PRO A 216 40.58 -15.32 -4.23
C PRO A 216 39.67 -15.76 -3.08
N SER A 217 38.54 -16.37 -3.41
CA SER A 217 37.64 -17.04 -2.45
C SER A 217 38.28 -18.28 -1.78
N ASN A 218 39.44 -18.71 -2.29
CA ASN A 218 40.27 -19.78 -1.74
C ASN A 218 41.71 -19.26 -1.55
N PRO A 219 42.27 -19.26 -0.33
CA PRO A 219 43.65 -18.79 -0.08
C PRO A 219 44.73 -19.53 -0.89
N ASP A 220 44.44 -20.71 -1.45
CA ASP A 220 45.38 -21.52 -2.24
C ASP A 220 45.29 -21.30 -3.76
N ASN A 221 44.52 -20.31 -4.24
CA ASN A 221 44.39 -20.06 -5.68
C ASN A 221 45.60 -19.25 -6.23
N PRO A 222 46.41 -19.79 -7.15
CA PRO A 222 47.65 -19.16 -7.63
C PRO A 222 47.46 -17.86 -8.42
N LYS A 223 46.22 -17.40 -8.63
CA LYS A 223 45.91 -16.16 -9.35
C LYS A 223 45.93 -14.89 -8.47
N GLY A 224 46.19 -15.03 -7.16
CA GLY A 224 46.21 -13.92 -6.20
C GLY A 224 47.58 -13.31 -5.88
N SER A 225 48.67 -13.77 -6.50
CA SER A 225 50.01 -13.19 -6.28
C SER A 225 50.66 -12.78 -7.59
N ASN A 226 50.57 -11.49 -7.91
CA ASN A 226 51.61 -10.65 -8.51
C ASN A 226 51.09 -9.21 -8.66
#